data_AF-A0A4T0M6E0-F1
#
_entry.id   AF-A0A4T0M6E0-F1
#
_cell.length_a   1.000
_cell.length_b   1.000
_cell.length_c   1.000
_cell.angle_alpha   90.00
_cell.angle_beta   90.00
_cell.angle_gamma   90.00
#
_symmetry.space_group_name_H-M   'P 1'
#
loop_
_entity.id
_entity.type
_entity.pdbx_description
1 polymer ?
#
loop_
_entity_poly.entity_id
_entity_poly.type
_entity_poly.pdbx_seq_one_letter_code
_entity_poly.pdbx_strand_id
1 'polypeptide(L)'
;MNLKPAENIRPAIWKSIAPYNANHDFKLPKLPVPSLDQTAQLLSKSIKALSNDTNKITALEHKLASFVANEGPNLQSRLHARRMDPEHVNWLEQYWDDAAYMAYRDSVVINVSFFYGFVPTSQPLSGTQYAARIAHYALQFRKTLFDGQLDPDFIGKDRSPLCMNSYRFMFDACRIPCKPADYVNVNRQKIGHIAVVHKGNWWSIPATTADGTPLSVSELEQKIDYIINQPVKEGFVGVLTTRNRDKWADDRMKLIQIDPTNADSLAEIESAAFVIALDGTQTLDTPVTKSRHLWHAGDGGKFSNNRFVDKPAQFICWTDQSSNTARGGLIGEHSAMDGTPIVRFCEFILENIEKFLHRLEEPVDRSIANARTDNSMPLHQKMMMKSKYIVKTIQS
;
A
#
# COMPACT_ATOMS: atom_id res chain seq x y z
N MET A 1 -2.20 -5.19 -23.70
CA MET A 1 -2.79 -6.49 -24.08
C MET A 1 -3.46 -7.02 -22.84
N ASN A 2 -4.79 -7.11 -22.80
CA ASN A 2 -5.51 -7.42 -21.56
C ASN A 2 -5.47 -8.93 -21.33
N LEU A 3 -4.48 -9.38 -20.54
CA LEU A 3 -4.43 -10.74 -20.03
C LEU A 3 -5.67 -10.98 -19.16
N LYS A 4 -6.64 -11.75 -19.67
CA LYS A 4 -7.81 -12.14 -18.86
C LYS A 4 -7.32 -12.99 -17.69
N PRO A 5 -7.71 -12.71 -16.43
CA PRO A 5 -7.26 -13.46 -15.25
C PRO A 5 -7.73 -14.92 -15.14
N ALA A 6 -8.12 -15.56 -16.25
CA ALA A 6 -8.80 -16.86 -16.30
C ALA A 6 -7.86 -18.05 -16.60
N GLU A 7 -6.69 -17.83 -17.19
CA GLU A 7 -5.78 -18.93 -17.58
C GLU A 7 -5.01 -19.54 -16.40
N ASN A 8 -5.00 -18.87 -15.23
CA ASN A 8 -4.37 -19.32 -13.98
C ASN A 8 -2.86 -19.70 -14.11
N ILE A 9 -2.19 -19.25 -15.17
CA ILE A 9 -0.77 -19.41 -15.44
C ILE A 9 0.00 -18.18 -14.93
N ARG A 10 1.09 -18.40 -14.20
CA ARG A 10 2.04 -17.36 -13.77
C ARG A 10 2.83 -16.85 -14.98
N PRO A 11 2.75 -15.57 -15.37
CA PRO A 11 3.62 -15.04 -16.41
C PRO A 11 5.08 -15.03 -15.92
N ALA A 12 6.00 -15.66 -16.66
CA ALA A 12 7.42 -15.76 -16.26
C ALA A 12 8.09 -14.39 -16.02
N ILE A 13 7.60 -13.34 -16.69
CA ILE A 13 8.07 -11.96 -16.60
C ILE A 13 7.02 -11.01 -15.98
N TRP A 14 6.14 -11.50 -15.09
CA TRP A 14 5.04 -10.72 -14.50
C TRP A 14 5.46 -9.33 -13.99
N LYS A 15 6.62 -9.23 -13.32
CA LYS A 15 7.14 -7.97 -12.78
C LYS A 15 7.62 -6.98 -13.85
N SER A 16 7.88 -7.44 -15.08
CA SER A 16 8.21 -6.60 -16.24
C SER A 16 6.98 -6.21 -17.06
N ILE A 17 5.86 -6.95 -16.94
CA ILE A 17 4.58 -6.62 -17.58
C ILE A 17 3.91 -5.42 -16.87
N ALA A 18 4.09 -5.30 -15.55
CA ALA A 18 3.57 -4.19 -14.75
C ALA A 18 4.12 -2.83 -15.23
N PRO A 19 3.28 -1.90 -15.74
CA PRO A 19 3.75 -0.67 -16.38
C PRO A 19 4.64 0.19 -15.47
N TYR A 20 5.76 0.69 -16.01
CA TYR A 20 6.66 1.57 -15.27
C TYR A 20 6.04 2.95 -15.00
N ASN A 21 6.43 3.60 -13.91
CA ASN A 21 6.07 4.99 -13.62
C ASN A 21 7.29 5.86 -13.99
N ALA A 22 7.20 6.59 -15.11
CA ALA A 22 8.33 7.20 -15.83
C ALA A 22 8.94 8.45 -15.17
N ASN A 23 8.90 8.57 -13.85
CA ASN A 23 8.93 9.87 -13.17
C ASN A 23 10.35 10.37 -12.82
N HIS A 24 11.40 9.53 -12.81
CA HIS A 24 12.66 9.86 -12.14
C HIS A 24 13.93 9.35 -12.85
N ASP A 25 14.74 10.28 -13.38
CA ASP A 25 16.03 10.01 -14.06
C ASP A 25 17.22 9.75 -13.10
N PHE A 26 16.99 9.32 -11.86
CA PHE A 26 18.09 9.09 -10.91
C PHE A 26 18.93 7.87 -11.32
N LYS A 27 20.23 8.10 -11.51
CA LYS A 27 21.24 7.04 -11.72
C LYS A 27 21.54 6.33 -10.39
N LEU A 28 20.56 5.59 -9.89
CA LEU A 28 20.66 4.82 -8.65
C LEU A 28 21.73 3.70 -8.79
N PRO A 29 22.50 3.40 -7.74
CA PRO A 29 23.52 2.36 -7.78
C PRO A 29 22.90 0.95 -7.80
N LYS A 30 23.39 0.05 -8.66
CA LYS A 30 23.04 -1.40 -8.58
C LYS A 30 23.38 -1.93 -7.18
N LEU A 31 22.41 -2.57 -6.51
CA LEU A 31 22.55 -3.21 -5.20
C LEU A 31 23.89 -3.97 -5.10
N PRO A 32 24.76 -3.71 -4.09
CA PRO A 32 26.04 -4.38 -3.98
C PRO A 32 25.88 -5.88 -3.66
N VAL A 33 26.95 -6.64 -3.85
CA VAL A 33 27.16 -7.93 -3.18
C VAL A 33 28.22 -7.67 -2.10
N PRO A 34 27.90 -7.80 -0.79
CA PRO A 34 28.89 -7.69 0.29
C PRO A 34 30.03 -8.71 0.16
N SER A 35 31.17 -8.52 0.83
CA SER A 35 32.23 -9.52 0.78
C SER A 35 31.86 -10.77 1.57
N LEU A 36 32.37 -11.92 1.12
CA LEU A 36 32.16 -13.22 1.76
C LEU A 36 32.65 -13.20 3.22
N ASP A 37 33.85 -12.67 3.47
CA ASP A 37 34.44 -12.58 4.81
C ASP A 37 33.65 -11.67 5.75
N GLN A 38 33.24 -10.49 5.27
CA GLN A 38 32.42 -9.56 6.05
C GLN A 38 31.08 -10.18 6.40
N THR A 39 30.47 -10.90 5.46
CA THR A 39 29.19 -11.61 5.67
C THR A 39 29.34 -12.72 6.71
N ALA A 40 30.39 -13.54 6.62
CA ALA A 40 30.68 -14.60 7.58
C ALA A 40 31.00 -14.07 8.99
N GLN A 41 31.79 -12.98 9.08
CA GLN A 41 32.10 -12.32 10.35
C GLN A 41 30.86 -11.72 11.02
N LEU A 42 30.00 -11.04 10.26
CA LEU A 42 28.74 -10.50 10.76
C LEU A 42 27.78 -11.60 11.19
N LEU A 43 27.66 -12.69 10.42
CA LEU A 43 26.83 -13.84 10.76
C LEU A 43 27.30 -14.55 12.04
N SER A 44 28.61 -14.76 12.19
CA SER A 44 29.22 -15.28 13.42
C SER A 44 28.91 -14.38 14.63
N LYS A 45 29.14 -13.07 14.50
CA LYS A 45 28.83 -12.08 15.55
C LYS A 45 27.37 -12.09 15.96
N SER A 46 26.44 -12.15 14.99
CA SER A 46 25.00 -12.17 15.26
C SER A 46 24.54 -13.44 15.96
N ILE A 47 24.99 -14.63 15.51
CA ILE A 47 24.57 -15.90 16.14
C ILE A 47 25.20 -16.09 17.52
N LYS A 48 26.43 -15.61 17.76
CA LYS A 48 27.05 -15.59 19.10
C LYS A 48 26.24 -14.81 20.13
N ALA A 49 25.46 -13.80 19.73
CA ALA A 49 24.57 -13.08 20.63
C ALA A 49 23.27 -13.84 20.97
N LEU A 50 22.98 -14.96 20.28
CA LEU A 50 21.76 -15.75 20.44
C LEU A 50 21.99 -17.08 21.18
N SER A 51 23.22 -17.41 21.58
CA SER A 51 23.51 -18.64 22.32
C SER A 51 24.75 -18.53 23.19
N ASN A 52 24.66 -19.06 24.41
CA ASN A 52 25.80 -19.22 25.32
C ASN A 52 26.45 -20.62 25.22
N ASP A 53 25.99 -21.46 24.28
CA ASP A 53 26.51 -22.82 24.07
C ASP A 53 27.82 -22.76 23.27
N THR A 54 28.95 -22.86 23.98
CA THR A 54 30.30 -22.80 23.41
C THR A 54 30.56 -23.88 22.36
N ASN A 55 29.96 -25.07 22.49
CA ASN A 55 30.10 -26.14 21.51
C ASN A 55 29.38 -25.80 20.21
N LYS A 56 28.17 -25.21 20.29
CA LYS A 56 27.44 -24.71 19.11
C LYS A 56 28.15 -23.53 18.45
N ILE A 57 28.75 -22.62 19.24
CA ILE A 57 29.55 -21.50 18.70
C ILE A 57 30.76 -22.03 17.93
N THR A 58 31.59 -22.88 18.56
CA THR A 58 32.77 -23.47 17.91
C THR A 58 32.40 -24.26 16.65
N ALA A 59 31.31 -25.03 16.68
CA ALA A 59 30.80 -25.75 15.52
C ALA A 59 30.29 -24.83 14.39
N LEU A 60 29.73 -23.66 14.71
CA LEU A 60 29.39 -22.63 13.73
C LEU A 60 30.66 -22.04 13.11
N GLU A 61 31.66 -21.69 13.92
CA GLU A 61 32.90 -21.07 13.44
C GLU A 61 33.67 -22.00 12.50
N HIS A 62 33.79 -23.29 12.82
CA HIS A 62 34.36 -24.28 11.89
C HIS A 62 33.56 -24.40 10.59
N LYS A 63 32.22 -24.38 10.63
CA LYS A 63 31.38 -24.42 9.42
C LYS A 63 31.56 -23.17 8.56
N LEU A 64 31.61 -21.98 9.16
CA LEU A 64 31.84 -20.73 8.45
C LEU A 64 33.25 -20.69 7.84
N ALA A 65 34.29 -21.08 8.59
CA ALA A 65 35.64 -21.18 8.06
C ALA A 65 35.75 -22.18 6.89
N SER A 66 35.11 -23.34 7.00
CA SER A 66 35.04 -24.33 5.91
C SER A 66 34.34 -23.77 4.68
N PHE A 67 33.20 -23.09 4.85
CA PHE A 67 32.45 -22.51 3.74
C PHE A 67 33.21 -21.38 3.05
N VAL A 68 33.88 -20.50 3.81
CA VAL A 68 34.71 -19.41 3.27
C VAL A 68 35.91 -19.97 2.49
N ALA A 69 36.49 -21.08 2.94
CA ALA A 69 37.63 -21.71 2.26
C ALA A 69 37.26 -22.54 1.01
N ASN A 70 36.05 -23.11 0.94
CA ASN A 70 35.67 -24.11 -0.07
C ASN A 70 34.56 -23.62 -1.04
N GLU A 71 33.29 -23.73 -0.66
CA GLU A 71 32.16 -23.49 -1.58
C GLU A 71 31.84 -22.00 -1.78
N GLY A 72 32.04 -21.20 -0.72
CA GLY A 72 31.71 -19.78 -0.65
C GLY A 72 32.29 -18.94 -1.78
N PRO A 73 33.60 -19.06 -2.12
CA PRO A 73 34.21 -18.29 -3.21
C PRO A 73 33.53 -18.51 -4.57
N ASN A 74 33.14 -19.76 -4.90
CA ASN A 74 32.43 -20.05 -6.15
C ASN A 74 31.03 -19.40 -6.18
N LEU A 75 30.30 -19.49 -5.07
CA LEU A 75 28.98 -18.90 -4.92
C LEU A 75 29.04 -17.37 -4.95
N GLN A 76 30.05 -16.77 -4.32
CA GLN A 76 30.34 -15.34 -4.35
C GLN A 76 30.62 -14.87 -5.79
N SER A 77 31.44 -15.59 -6.57
CA SER A 77 31.66 -15.28 -7.99
C SER A 77 30.37 -15.33 -8.82
N ARG A 78 29.48 -16.30 -8.54
CA ARG A 78 28.16 -16.41 -9.20
C ARG A 78 27.23 -15.25 -8.85
N LEU A 79 27.25 -14.77 -7.60
CA LEU A 79 26.51 -13.55 -7.19
C LEU A 79 27.05 -12.29 -7.89
N HIS A 80 28.37 -12.13 -7.98
CA HIS A 80 28.98 -11.03 -8.73
C HIS A 80 28.62 -11.07 -10.22
N ALA A 81 28.66 -12.25 -10.86
CA ALA A 81 28.23 -12.42 -12.24
C ALA A 81 26.76 -12.02 -12.42
N ARG A 82 25.85 -12.52 -11.57
CA ARG A 82 24.41 -12.18 -11.56
C ARG A 82 24.14 -10.69 -11.36
N ARG A 83 25.02 -9.95 -10.66
CA ARG A 83 24.93 -8.49 -10.53
C ARG A 83 25.39 -7.74 -11.78
N MET A 84 26.37 -8.26 -12.50
CA MET A 84 26.89 -7.63 -13.72
C MET A 84 26.03 -7.93 -14.96
N ASP A 85 25.24 -9.00 -14.92
CA ASP A 85 24.24 -9.37 -15.92
C ASP A 85 23.30 -8.18 -16.27
N PRO A 86 23.09 -7.86 -17.57
CA PRO A 86 22.12 -6.85 -17.99
C PRO A 86 20.67 -7.27 -17.78
N GLU A 87 20.34 -8.57 -17.80
CA GLU A 87 18.98 -9.08 -17.57
C GLU A 87 18.52 -8.89 -16.10
N HIS A 88 19.43 -8.45 -15.23
CA HIS A 88 19.18 -8.27 -13.81
C HIS A 88 19.50 -6.84 -13.34
N VAL A 89 18.46 -6.01 -13.30
CA VAL A 89 18.50 -4.66 -12.70
C VAL A 89 18.98 -4.73 -11.24
N ASN A 90 18.45 -5.70 -10.49
CA ASN A 90 18.86 -6.05 -9.14
C ASN A 90 19.07 -7.58 -9.06
N TRP A 91 20.24 -8.02 -8.56
CA TRP A 91 20.60 -9.44 -8.49
C TRP A 91 19.73 -10.24 -7.52
N LEU A 92 19.20 -9.59 -6.47
CA LEU A 92 18.44 -10.22 -5.39
C LEU A 92 16.93 -10.26 -5.66
N GLU A 93 16.40 -9.30 -6.44
CA GLU A 93 14.95 -9.04 -6.58
C GLU A 93 14.13 -10.29 -6.85
N GLN A 94 14.40 -11.02 -7.94
CA GLN A 94 13.67 -12.25 -8.29
C GLN A 94 13.72 -13.32 -7.20
N TYR A 95 14.86 -13.46 -6.49
CA TYR A 95 15.00 -14.45 -5.42
C TYR A 95 14.23 -14.03 -4.15
N TRP A 96 14.18 -12.72 -3.86
CA TRP A 96 13.43 -12.17 -2.75
C TRP A 96 11.93 -12.27 -2.99
N ASP A 97 11.44 -11.77 -4.13
CA ASP A 97 10.02 -11.83 -4.51
C ASP A 97 9.49 -13.27 -4.43
N ASP A 98 10.20 -14.22 -5.04
CA ASP A 98 9.75 -15.61 -5.09
C ASP A 98 9.89 -16.34 -3.75
N ALA A 99 11.06 -16.29 -3.10
CA ALA A 99 11.29 -17.08 -1.89
C ALA A 99 10.65 -16.50 -0.62
N ALA A 100 10.54 -15.17 -0.50
CA ALA A 100 9.94 -14.54 0.68
C ALA A 100 8.41 -14.44 0.59
N TYR A 101 7.85 -14.27 -0.62
CA TYR A 101 6.43 -13.94 -0.76
C TYR A 101 5.64 -14.80 -1.75
N MET A 102 6.07 -14.94 -3.01
CA MET A 102 5.20 -15.52 -4.05
C MET A 102 5.07 -17.04 -3.95
N ALA A 103 6.18 -17.73 -3.65
CA ALA A 103 6.20 -19.17 -3.37
C ALA A 103 5.89 -19.50 -1.91
N TYR A 104 5.74 -18.50 -1.03
CA TYR A 104 5.22 -18.71 0.33
C TYR A 104 3.71 -18.98 0.26
N ARG A 105 3.26 -20.11 0.84
CA ARG A 105 1.93 -20.70 0.57
C ARG A 105 0.90 -20.58 1.70
N ASP A 106 1.27 -20.09 2.89
CA ASP A 106 0.27 -19.86 3.94
C ASP A 106 -0.60 -18.63 3.64
N SER A 107 -1.55 -18.30 4.51
CA SER A 107 -2.37 -17.11 4.34
C SER A 107 -1.50 -15.85 4.34
N VAL A 108 -1.80 -14.88 3.47
CA VAL A 108 -1.17 -13.55 3.55
C VAL A 108 -1.55 -12.82 4.84
N VAL A 109 -2.73 -13.12 5.42
CA VAL A 109 -3.15 -12.59 6.72
C VAL A 109 -2.15 -13.01 7.80
N ILE A 110 -1.70 -12.05 8.61
CA ILE A 110 -0.61 -12.16 9.60
C ILE A 110 0.77 -12.41 8.99
N ASN A 111 0.94 -13.40 8.12
CA ASN A 111 2.26 -13.90 7.71
C ASN A 111 2.96 -13.04 6.63
N VAL A 112 2.21 -12.22 5.88
CA VAL A 112 2.74 -11.36 4.81
C VAL A 112 2.19 -9.93 4.89
N SER A 113 0.88 -9.79 5.12
CA SER A 113 0.18 -8.50 5.19
C SER A 113 0.62 -7.69 6.40
N PHE A 114 0.65 -6.36 6.26
CA PHE A 114 0.83 -5.42 7.36
C PHE A 114 -0.43 -4.55 7.53
N PHE A 115 -0.51 -3.80 8.62
CA PHE A 115 -1.61 -2.87 8.87
C PHE A 115 -1.13 -1.55 9.46
N TYR A 116 -1.86 -0.47 9.20
CA TYR A 116 -1.70 0.83 9.86
C TYR A 116 -3.05 1.26 10.45
N GLY A 117 -3.06 1.64 11.73
CA GLY A 117 -4.22 2.28 12.35
C GLY A 117 -4.08 3.79 12.26
N PHE A 118 -5.12 4.50 11.80
CA PHE A 118 -5.06 5.94 11.64
C PHE A 118 -5.45 6.67 12.94
N VAL A 119 -4.92 7.87 13.11
CA VAL A 119 -5.35 8.78 14.17
C VAL A 119 -6.79 9.27 13.90
N PRO A 120 -7.57 9.58 14.94
CA PRO A 120 -8.82 10.33 14.77
C PRO A 120 -8.55 11.67 14.08
N THR A 121 -9.51 12.14 13.27
CA THR A 121 -9.48 13.48 12.68
C THR A 121 -9.74 14.56 13.73
N SER A 122 -9.24 15.79 13.53
CA SER A 122 -9.46 16.90 14.47
C SER A 122 -10.93 17.23 14.68
N GLN A 123 -11.71 17.20 13.60
CA GLN A 123 -13.17 17.38 13.61
C GLN A 123 -13.90 16.03 13.44
N PRO A 124 -15.11 15.88 13.99
CA PRO A 124 -15.94 14.70 13.80
C PRO A 124 -16.44 14.58 12.35
N LEU A 125 -16.30 13.40 11.76
CA LEU A 125 -16.87 13.04 10.46
C LEU A 125 -17.78 11.82 10.56
N SER A 126 -18.79 11.73 9.70
CA SER A 126 -19.55 10.50 9.49
C SER A 126 -18.72 9.44 8.77
N GLY A 127 -19.09 8.16 8.88
CA GLY A 127 -18.40 7.07 8.19
C GLY A 127 -18.32 7.29 6.67
N THR A 128 -19.42 7.74 6.07
CA THR A 128 -19.51 8.09 4.64
C THR A 128 -18.61 9.26 4.27
N GLN A 129 -18.65 10.35 5.05
CA GLN A 129 -17.82 11.53 4.85
C GLN A 129 -16.33 11.21 4.87
N TYR A 130 -15.91 10.37 5.83
CA TYR A 130 -14.54 9.94 6.00
C TYR A 130 -14.09 9.01 4.86
N ALA A 131 -14.89 7.99 4.52
CA ALA A 131 -14.61 7.08 3.41
C ALA A 131 -14.53 7.81 2.05
N ALA A 132 -15.41 8.79 1.80
CA ALA A 132 -15.38 9.61 0.59
C ALA A 132 -14.14 10.50 0.49
N ARG A 133 -13.64 11.03 1.60
CA ARG A 133 -12.40 11.82 1.64
C ARG A 133 -11.15 10.94 1.47
N ILE A 134 -11.12 9.75 2.08
CA ILE A 134 -10.10 8.74 1.80
C ILE A 134 -10.09 8.39 0.31
N ALA A 135 -11.25 8.08 -0.27
CA ALA A 135 -11.37 7.79 -1.70
C ALA A 135 -10.81 8.92 -2.58
N HIS A 136 -11.23 10.16 -2.33
CA HIS A 136 -10.82 11.33 -3.10
C HIS A 136 -9.31 11.57 -3.04
N TYR A 137 -8.71 11.64 -1.84
CA TYR A 137 -7.28 11.92 -1.69
C TYR A 137 -6.39 10.75 -2.10
N ALA A 138 -6.85 9.50 -1.95
CA ALA A 138 -6.15 8.33 -2.46
C ALA A 138 -6.08 8.34 -4.00
N LEU A 139 -7.18 8.70 -4.68
CA LEU A 139 -7.22 8.87 -6.13
C LEU A 139 -6.42 10.10 -6.59
N GLN A 140 -6.38 11.17 -5.80
CA GLN A 140 -5.51 12.31 -6.08
C GLN A 140 -4.02 11.90 -6.05
N PHE A 141 -3.60 11.11 -5.06
CA PHE A 141 -2.24 10.57 -5.02
C PHE A 141 -1.94 9.66 -6.22
N ARG A 142 -2.89 8.79 -6.61
CA ARG A 142 -2.79 7.96 -7.83
C ARG A 142 -2.61 8.82 -9.09
N LYS A 143 -3.36 9.92 -9.22
CA LYS A 143 -3.19 10.88 -10.33
C LYS A 143 -1.80 11.52 -10.30
N THR A 144 -1.38 12.09 -9.17
CA THR A 144 -0.04 12.68 -9.00
C THR A 144 1.08 11.69 -9.35
N LEU A 145 0.94 10.41 -8.99
CA LEU A 145 1.87 9.35 -9.35
C LEU A 145 1.90 9.07 -10.86
N PHE A 146 0.75 8.95 -11.52
CA PHE A 146 0.67 8.59 -12.94
C PHE A 146 0.90 9.77 -13.90
N ASP A 147 0.64 11.00 -13.48
CA ASP A 147 0.90 12.24 -14.24
C ASP A 147 2.39 12.65 -14.27
N GLY A 148 3.28 11.87 -13.64
CA GLY A 148 4.71 12.18 -13.51
C GLY A 148 5.08 13.09 -12.33
N GLN A 149 4.10 13.52 -11.51
CA GLN A 149 4.24 14.65 -10.58
C GLN A 149 4.53 14.26 -9.11
N LEU A 150 4.69 12.98 -8.79
CA LEU A 150 5.04 12.55 -7.44
C LEU A 150 6.53 12.71 -7.18
N ASP A 151 6.89 13.61 -6.25
CA ASP A 151 8.28 13.84 -5.81
C ASP A 151 9.02 12.53 -5.44
N PRO A 152 10.37 12.48 -5.52
CA PRO A 152 11.14 11.31 -5.14
C PRO A 152 11.11 11.06 -3.63
N ASP A 153 11.14 9.81 -3.21
CA ASP A 153 11.47 9.45 -1.82
C ASP A 153 12.97 9.63 -1.56
N PHE A 154 13.33 10.03 -0.34
CA PHE A 154 14.72 10.27 0.08
C PHE A 154 14.98 9.65 1.46
N ILE A 155 16.22 9.20 1.69
CA ILE A 155 16.67 8.66 2.98
C ILE A 155 17.95 9.35 3.46
N GLY A 156 18.22 9.28 4.77
CA GLY A 156 19.45 9.77 5.39
C GLY A 156 19.50 11.30 5.56
N LYS A 157 20.58 11.78 6.19
CA LYS A 157 20.84 13.22 6.39
C LYS A 157 21.33 13.91 5.11
N ASP A 158 21.92 13.11 4.24
CA ASP A 158 22.43 13.40 2.90
C ASP A 158 21.31 13.49 1.83
N ARG A 159 20.09 13.03 2.15
CA ARG A 159 18.98 12.89 1.19
C ARG A 159 19.38 12.08 -0.05
N SER A 160 19.91 10.87 0.15
CA SER A 160 20.06 9.89 -0.93
C SER A 160 18.68 9.52 -1.50
N PRO A 161 18.46 9.59 -2.83
CA PRO A 161 17.19 9.23 -3.45
C PRO A 161 16.93 7.71 -3.37
N LEU A 162 15.68 7.34 -3.15
CA LEU A 162 15.21 5.95 -3.11
C LEU A 162 14.63 5.48 -4.45
N CYS A 163 14.51 4.16 -4.59
CA CYS A 163 13.98 3.53 -5.80
C CYS A 163 12.45 3.51 -5.82
N MET A 164 11.85 4.32 -6.68
CA MET A 164 10.39 4.44 -6.82
C MET A 164 9.73 3.30 -7.63
N ASN A 165 10.49 2.24 -7.97
CA ASN A 165 10.08 1.12 -8.83
C ASN A 165 8.89 0.29 -8.28
N SER A 166 8.65 0.32 -6.97
CA SER A 166 7.57 -0.42 -6.30
C SER A 166 6.19 0.26 -6.41
N TYR A 167 6.13 1.58 -6.58
CA TYR A 167 4.88 2.35 -6.66
C TYR A 167 3.94 1.91 -7.80
N ARG A 168 4.45 1.24 -8.85
CA ARG A 168 3.61 0.69 -9.93
C ARG A 168 2.73 -0.49 -9.52
N PHE A 169 2.97 -1.06 -8.34
CA PHE A 169 2.14 -2.09 -7.72
C PHE A 169 1.19 -1.53 -6.64
N MET A 170 1.16 -0.21 -6.42
CA MET A 170 0.30 0.43 -5.42
C MET A 170 -1.18 0.50 -5.84
N PHE A 171 -1.44 0.72 -7.13
CA PHE A 171 -2.78 0.93 -7.68
C PHE A 171 -3.05 0.04 -8.88
N ASP A 172 -4.34 -0.22 -9.14
CA ASP A 172 -4.84 -1.01 -10.26
C ASP A 172 -4.28 -2.45 -10.26
N ALA A 173 -3.86 -2.91 -9.07
CA ALA A 173 -3.01 -4.06 -8.87
C ALA A 173 -3.62 -5.06 -7.89
N CYS A 174 -3.26 -6.33 -8.03
CA CYS A 174 -3.68 -7.39 -7.11
C CYS A 174 -2.74 -8.60 -7.18
N ARG A 175 -2.50 -9.24 -6.03
CA ARG A 175 -1.82 -10.54 -5.96
C ARG A 175 -2.78 -11.64 -6.41
N ILE A 176 -2.45 -12.31 -7.51
CA ILE A 176 -3.25 -13.40 -8.07
C ILE A 176 -2.74 -14.74 -7.50
N PRO A 177 -3.62 -15.58 -6.88
CA PRO A 177 -3.22 -16.88 -6.37
C PRO A 177 -2.91 -17.83 -7.52
N CYS A 178 -1.70 -18.40 -7.54
CA CYS A 178 -1.24 -19.26 -8.62
C CYS A 178 -0.29 -20.36 -8.10
N LYS A 179 -0.15 -21.47 -8.83
CA LYS A 179 0.70 -22.61 -8.45
C LYS A 179 1.90 -22.73 -9.40
N PRO A 180 3.11 -23.06 -8.92
CA PRO A 180 3.51 -23.22 -7.51
C PRO A 180 3.71 -21.89 -6.75
N ALA A 181 3.67 -20.76 -7.45
CA ALA A 181 3.88 -19.42 -6.88
C ALA A 181 2.91 -18.39 -7.46
N ASP A 182 2.53 -17.42 -6.63
CA ASP A 182 1.65 -16.30 -6.97
C ASP A 182 2.37 -15.27 -7.87
N TYR A 183 1.64 -14.28 -8.36
CA TYR A 183 2.20 -13.09 -9.01
C TYR A 183 1.31 -11.87 -8.76
N VAL A 184 1.84 -10.66 -8.94
CA VAL A 184 1.00 -9.45 -8.98
C VAL A 184 0.64 -9.11 -10.42
N ASN A 185 -0.66 -8.99 -10.68
CA ASN A 185 -1.20 -8.41 -11.91
C ASN A 185 -1.40 -6.90 -11.73
N VAL A 186 -1.23 -6.11 -12.79
CA VAL A 186 -1.49 -4.66 -12.80
C VAL A 186 -2.27 -4.32 -14.07
N ASN A 187 -3.54 -3.93 -13.92
CA ASN A 187 -4.52 -3.77 -15.00
C ASN A 187 -5.15 -2.37 -14.95
N ARG A 188 -4.37 -1.34 -15.33
CA ARG A 188 -4.78 0.07 -15.30
C ARG A 188 -5.95 0.35 -16.26
N GLN A 189 -7.09 0.76 -15.72
CA GLN A 189 -8.24 1.17 -16.52
C GLN A 189 -8.15 2.63 -16.97
N LYS A 190 -8.76 2.96 -18.12
CA LYS A 190 -8.83 4.33 -18.66
C LYS A 190 -9.63 5.26 -17.75
N ILE A 191 -10.70 4.75 -17.15
CA ILE A 191 -11.44 5.39 -16.06
C ILE A 191 -11.07 4.61 -14.81
N GLY A 192 -10.48 5.27 -13.82
CA GLY A 192 -10.11 4.62 -12.56
C GLY A 192 -11.35 4.38 -11.70
N HIS A 193 -11.49 3.16 -11.20
CA HIS A 193 -12.55 2.76 -10.26
C HIS A 193 -11.99 2.36 -8.91
N ILE A 194 -12.84 2.34 -7.89
CA ILE A 194 -12.55 1.77 -6.57
C ILE A 194 -13.53 0.63 -6.29
N ALA A 195 -13.06 -0.40 -5.60
CA ALA A 195 -13.92 -1.47 -5.10
C ALA A 195 -14.36 -1.14 -3.68
N VAL A 196 -15.66 -1.22 -3.41
CA VAL A 196 -16.25 -0.99 -2.08
C VAL A 196 -16.88 -2.27 -1.58
N VAL A 197 -16.60 -2.66 -0.33
CA VAL A 197 -17.17 -3.85 0.30
C VAL A 197 -17.95 -3.51 1.56
N HIS A 198 -19.20 -3.95 1.62
CA HIS A 198 -20.08 -3.79 2.78
C HIS A 198 -20.88 -5.07 3.02
N LYS A 199 -20.84 -5.59 4.26
CA LYS A 199 -21.41 -6.90 4.66
C LYS A 199 -20.94 -8.05 3.73
N GLY A 200 -19.72 -7.96 3.20
CA GLY A 200 -19.15 -8.94 2.26
C GLY A 200 -19.74 -8.92 0.83
N ASN A 201 -20.56 -7.93 0.50
CA ASN A 201 -21.04 -7.65 -0.86
C ASN A 201 -20.13 -6.60 -1.52
N TRP A 202 -19.98 -6.65 -2.84
CA TRP A 202 -19.01 -5.87 -3.59
C TRP A 202 -19.68 -4.94 -4.60
N TRP A 203 -19.17 -3.71 -4.67
CA TRP A 203 -19.57 -2.70 -5.64
C TRP A 203 -18.32 -2.09 -6.30
N SER A 204 -18.43 -1.77 -7.59
CA SER A 204 -17.47 -0.90 -8.28
C SER A 204 -18.01 0.53 -8.35
N ILE A 205 -17.17 1.50 -8.02
CA ILE A 205 -17.44 2.91 -8.25
C ILE A 205 -16.43 3.41 -9.30
N PRO A 206 -16.85 3.73 -10.53
CA PRO A 206 -16.09 4.60 -11.42
C PRO A 206 -15.88 5.95 -10.71
N ALA A 207 -14.63 6.24 -10.37
CA ALA A 207 -14.27 7.23 -9.35
C ALA A 207 -13.32 8.33 -9.88
N THR A 208 -12.94 8.26 -11.16
CA THR A 208 -12.25 9.35 -11.87
C THR A 208 -12.97 9.71 -13.17
N THR A 209 -12.62 10.89 -13.67
CA THR A 209 -12.80 11.29 -15.07
C THR A 209 -11.79 10.56 -15.99
N ALA A 210 -11.88 10.79 -17.30
CA ALA A 210 -11.06 10.10 -18.32
C ALA A 210 -9.58 10.58 -18.38
N ASP A 211 -9.25 11.72 -17.76
CA ASP A 211 -7.89 12.21 -17.49
C ASP A 211 -7.39 11.81 -16.09
N GLY A 212 -8.13 10.95 -15.38
CA GLY A 212 -7.78 10.45 -14.06
C GLY A 212 -8.07 11.39 -12.90
N THR A 213 -8.63 12.59 -13.13
CA THR A 213 -9.02 13.50 -12.04
C THR A 213 -10.14 12.87 -11.20
N PRO A 214 -10.01 12.79 -9.85
CA PRO A 214 -11.02 12.17 -9.00
C PRO A 214 -12.38 12.86 -9.09
N LEU A 215 -13.47 12.10 -8.90
CA LEU A 215 -14.78 12.68 -8.60
C LEU A 215 -14.71 13.51 -7.31
N SER A 216 -15.60 14.48 -7.15
CA SER A 216 -15.65 15.31 -5.96
C SER A 216 -16.00 14.48 -4.71
N VAL A 217 -15.60 14.98 -3.54
CA VAL A 217 -15.94 14.34 -2.25
C VAL A 217 -17.45 14.14 -2.13
N SER A 218 -18.29 15.08 -2.58
CA SER A 218 -19.75 14.96 -2.48
C SER A 218 -20.32 13.86 -3.39
N GLU A 219 -19.81 13.70 -4.61
CA GLU A 219 -20.23 12.60 -5.51
C GLU A 219 -19.83 11.23 -4.97
N LEU A 220 -18.64 11.14 -4.35
CA LEU A 220 -18.17 9.92 -3.70
C LEU A 220 -18.98 9.62 -2.43
N GLU A 221 -19.29 10.65 -1.64
CA GLU A 221 -20.13 10.56 -0.43
C GLU A 221 -21.52 10.03 -0.78
N GLN A 222 -22.20 10.60 -1.78
CA GLN A 222 -23.51 10.11 -2.27
C GLN A 222 -23.50 8.65 -2.73
N LYS A 223 -22.43 8.21 -3.42
CA LYS A 223 -22.31 6.83 -3.91
C LYS A 223 -22.03 5.83 -2.79
N ILE A 224 -21.23 6.21 -1.79
CA ILE A 224 -20.94 5.38 -0.61
C ILE A 224 -22.19 5.30 0.30
N ASP A 225 -22.93 6.41 0.46
CA ASP A 225 -24.18 6.42 1.23
C ASP A 225 -25.25 5.52 0.59
N TYR A 226 -25.36 5.55 -0.74
CA TYR A 226 -26.22 4.61 -1.48
C TYR A 226 -25.86 3.15 -1.17
N ILE A 227 -24.56 2.79 -1.15
CA ILE A 227 -24.09 1.42 -0.85
C ILE A 227 -24.42 1.00 0.58
N ILE A 228 -24.16 1.85 1.57
CA ILE A 228 -24.43 1.57 3.00
C ILE A 228 -25.92 1.30 3.24
N ASN A 229 -26.79 2.00 2.52
CA ASN A 229 -28.24 1.87 2.62
C ASN A 229 -28.85 0.72 1.80
N GLN A 230 -28.07 -0.09 1.08
CA GLN A 230 -28.62 -1.22 0.33
C GLN A 230 -29.09 -2.38 1.25
N PRO A 231 -30.30 -2.94 1.04
CA PRO A 231 -30.84 -4.05 1.84
C PRO A 231 -30.24 -5.41 1.41
N VAL A 232 -28.94 -5.58 1.64
CA VAL A 232 -28.19 -6.80 1.29
C VAL A 232 -28.16 -7.84 2.42
N LYS A 233 -28.15 -9.12 2.04
CA LYS A 233 -27.73 -10.24 2.91
C LYS A 233 -26.20 -10.28 2.99
N GLU A 234 -25.63 -11.00 3.95
CA GLU A 234 -24.16 -11.12 4.01
C GLU A 234 -23.59 -11.95 2.85
N GLY A 235 -22.58 -11.41 2.17
CA GLY A 235 -21.74 -12.12 1.22
C GLY A 235 -20.49 -12.70 1.90
N PHE A 236 -19.81 -13.66 1.25
CA PHE A 236 -18.68 -14.40 1.85
C PHE A 236 -17.46 -14.60 0.94
N VAL A 237 -17.46 -14.06 -0.29
CA VAL A 237 -16.36 -14.27 -1.27
C VAL A 237 -15.00 -13.82 -0.72
N GLY A 238 -14.97 -12.72 0.05
CA GLY A 238 -13.72 -12.20 0.65
C GLY A 238 -12.97 -13.20 1.53
N VAL A 239 -13.68 -14.11 2.20
CA VAL A 239 -13.09 -15.15 3.08
C VAL A 239 -12.18 -16.11 2.31
N LEU A 240 -12.39 -16.27 1.00
CA LEU A 240 -11.54 -17.14 0.17
C LEU A 240 -10.11 -16.59 0.05
N THR A 241 -9.95 -15.26 0.05
CA THR A 241 -8.63 -14.60 -0.03
C THR A 241 -7.77 -14.81 1.22
N THR A 242 -8.38 -15.08 2.37
CA THR A 242 -7.67 -15.30 3.65
C THR A 242 -7.18 -16.75 3.84
N ARG A 243 -7.33 -17.62 2.83
CA ARG A 243 -6.87 -19.01 2.88
C ARG A 243 -5.38 -19.15 2.53
N ASN A 244 -4.82 -20.32 2.83
CA ASN A 244 -3.55 -20.77 2.24
C ASN A 244 -3.64 -20.68 0.70
N ARG A 245 -2.56 -20.23 0.06
CA ARG A 245 -2.52 -19.77 -1.34
C ARG A 245 -2.88 -20.86 -2.34
N ASP A 246 -2.48 -22.10 -2.08
CA ASP A 246 -2.83 -23.23 -2.93
C ASP A 246 -4.32 -23.56 -2.89
N LYS A 247 -4.93 -23.47 -1.71
CA LYS A 247 -6.38 -23.65 -1.53
C LYS A 247 -7.15 -22.49 -2.17
N TRP A 248 -6.67 -21.26 -2.06
CA TRP A 248 -7.29 -20.11 -2.74
C TRP A 248 -7.16 -20.23 -4.27
N ALA A 249 -6.02 -20.65 -4.80
CA ALA A 249 -5.86 -20.88 -6.25
C ALA A 249 -6.86 -21.91 -6.80
N ASP A 250 -7.15 -22.98 -6.05
CA ASP A 250 -8.17 -23.97 -6.41
C ASP A 250 -9.60 -23.42 -6.26
N ASP A 251 -9.88 -22.70 -5.17
CA ASP A 251 -11.21 -22.17 -4.87
C ASP A 251 -11.61 -21.01 -5.82
N ARG A 252 -10.65 -20.20 -6.27
CA ARG A 252 -10.85 -19.18 -7.31
C ARG A 252 -11.31 -19.81 -8.63
N MET A 253 -10.72 -20.94 -9.02
CA MET A 253 -11.15 -21.69 -10.21
C MET A 253 -12.53 -22.30 -10.05
N LYS A 254 -12.85 -22.88 -8.87
CA LYS A 254 -14.20 -23.40 -8.59
C LYS A 254 -15.25 -22.29 -8.65
N LEU A 255 -14.95 -21.11 -8.11
CA LEU A 255 -15.84 -19.96 -8.14
C LEU A 255 -16.14 -19.52 -9.59
N ILE A 256 -15.12 -19.45 -10.45
CA ILE A 256 -15.26 -19.17 -11.89
C ILE A 256 -16.03 -20.29 -12.62
N GLN A 257 -15.89 -21.54 -12.21
CA GLN A 257 -16.61 -22.69 -12.80
C GLN A 257 -18.09 -22.78 -12.37
N ILE A 258 -18.46 -22.23 -11.21
CA ILE A 258 -19.86 -22.19 -10.73
C ILE A 258 -20.70 -21.21 -11.55
N ASP A 259 -20.15 -20.03 -11.86
CA ASP A 259 -20.78 -19.03 -12.72
C ASP A 259 -19.68 -18.20 -13.43
N PRO A 260 -19.66 -18.14 -14.78
CA PRO A 260 -18.69 -17.35 -15.53
C PRO A 260 -18.66 -15.86 -15.16
N THR A 261 -19.77 -15.28 -14.68
CA THR A 261 -19.82 -13.87 -14.24
C THR A 261 -18.93 -13.58 -13.02
N ASN A 262 -18.57 -14.62 -12.25
CA ASN A 262 -17.57 -14.49 -11.19
C ASN A 262 -16.18 -14.14 -11.74
N ALA A 263 -15.83 -14.51 -12.97
CA ALA A 263 -14.55 -14.14 -13.58
C ALA A 263 -14.48 -12.62 -13.83
N ASP A 264 -15.56 -12.02 -14.33
CA ASP A 264 -15.66 -10.58 -14.55
C ASP A 264 -15.76 -9.82 -13.21
N SER A 265 -16.49 -10.35 -12.23
CA SER A 265 -16.59 -9.77 -10.88
C SER A 265 -15.25 -9.80 -10.13
N LEU A 266 -14.48 -10.89 -10.25
CA LEU A 266 -13.11 -10.95 -9.72
C LEU A 266 -12.20 -9.96 -10.47
N ALA A 267 -12.25 -9.90 -11.79
CA ALA A 267 -11.44 -8.97 -12.58
C ALA A 267 -11.69 -7.50 -12.23
N GLU A 268 -12.93 -7.13 -11.88
CA GLU A 268 -13.30 -5.79 -11.44
C GLU A 268 -12.64 -5.43 -10.08
N ILE A 269 -12.66 -6.35 -9.10
CA ILE A 269 -11.99 -6.17 -7.79
C ILE A 269 -10.46 -6.18 -7.95
N GLU A 270 -9.93 -7.12 -8.73
CA GLU A 270 -8.50 -7.28 -9.01
C GLU A 270 -7.92 -6.04 -9.71
N SER A 271 -8.68 -5.38 -10.60
CA SER A 271 -8.25 -4.19 -11.35
C SER A 271 -8.55 -2.84 -10.69
N ALA A 272 -9.36 -2.78 -9.63
CA ALA A 272 -9.67 -1.52 -8.92
C ALA A 272 -8.40 -0.79 -8.43
N ALA A 273 -8.45 0.54 -8.32
CA ALA A 273 -7.35 1.34 -7.79
C ALA A 273 -6.94 0.89 -6.38
N PHE A 274 -7.91 0.71 -5.49
CA PHE A 274 -7.78 0.17 -4.13
C PHE A 274 -9.15 -0.30 -3.63
N VAL A 275 -9.22 -0.88 -2.44
CA VAL A 275 -10.47 -1.28 -1.77
C VAL A 275 -10.83 -0.34 -0.62
N ILE A 276 -12.13 -0.07 -0.42
CA ILE A 276 -12.67 0.47 0.83
C ILE A 276 -13.63 -0.55 1.46
N ALA A 277 -13.31 -1.00 2.67
CA ALA A 277 -14.18 -1.82 3.51
C ALA A 277 -14.98 -0.95 4.48
N LEU A 278 -16.31 -1.10 4.46
CA LEU A 278 -17.26 -0.36 5.28
C LEU A 278 -17.81 -1.28 6.37
N ASP A 279 -17.17 -1.28 7.55
CA ASP A 279 -17.44 -2.24 8.63
C ASP A 279 -18.57 -1.79 9.58
N GLY A 280 -19.18 -0.63 9.34
CA GLY A 280 -20.31 -0.11 10.14
C GLY A 280 -19.90 0.36 11.54
N THR A 281 -20.78 0.24 12.52
CA THR A 281 -20.52 0.69 13.91
C THR A 281 -19.77 -0.37 14.71
N GLN A 282 -18.64 -0.01 15.32
CA GLN A 282 -17.76 -0.93 16.07
C GLN A 282 -17.27 -0.33 17.40
N THR A 283 -17.04 -1.20 18.39
CA THR A 283 -16.49 -0.89 19.71
C THR A 283 -15.06 -1.44 19.78
N LEU A 284 -14.06 -0.57 19.65
CA LEU A 284 -12.65 -0.94 19.44
C LEU A 284 -11.76 -0.10 20.37
N ASP A 285 -12.01 -0.18 21.67
CA ASP A 285 -11.55 0.81 22.64
C ASP A 285 -10.05 0.73 22.98
N THR A 286 -9.34 -0.30 22.50
CA THR A 286 -7.94 -0.58 22.84
C THR A 286 -7.06 -0.72 21.60
N PRO A 287 -5.73 -0.51 21.70
CA PRO A 287 -4.81 -0.83 20.61
C PRO A 287 -4.89 -2.29 20.13
N VAL A 288 -5.21 -3.23 21.03
CA VAL A 288 -5.31 -4.67 20.73
C VAL A 288 -6.59 -5.01 19.97
N THR A 289 -7.72 -4.39 20.28
CA THR A 289 -8.97 -4.59 19.52
C THR A 289 -8.87 -3.92 18.15
N LYS A 290 -8.25 -2.73 18.06
CA LYS A 290 -7.96 -2.05 16.78
C LYS A 290 -7.01 -2.88 15.89
N SER A 291 -5.90 -3.40 16.42
CA SER A 291 -4.95 -4.19 15.63
C SER A 291 -5.57 -5.48 15.10
N ARG A 292 -6.34 -6.21 15.93
CA ARG A 292 -7.10 -7.38 15.47
C ARG A 292 -8.11 -7.03 14.37
N HIS A 293 -8.86 -5.94 14.52
CA HIS A 293 -9.86 -5.51 13.54
C HIS A 293 -9.26 -5.17 12.16
N LEU A 294 -8.11 -4.50 12.16
CA LEU A 294 -7.40 -4.12 10.94
C LEU A 294 -6.65 -5.30 10.31
N TRP A 295 -5.84 -6.01 11.09
CA TRP A 295 -4.88 -7.01 10.59
C TRP A 295 -5.48 -8.40 10.40
N HIS A 296 -6.33 -8.85 11.33
CA HIS A 296 -6.90 -10.21 11.34
C HIS A 296 -8.36 -10.23 10.85
N ALA A 297 -8.91 -9.09 10.42
CA ALA A 297 -10.35 -8.89 10.19
C ALA A 297 -11.21 -9.15 11.44
N GLY A 298 -10.72 -8.75 12.61
CA GLY A 298 -11.44 -8.85 13.90
C GLY A 298 -11.16 -10.13 14.67
N ASP A 299 -11.80 -10.26 15.82
CA ASP A 299 -11.69 -11.49 16.62
C ASP A 299 -12.35 -12.66 15.89
N GLY A 300 -11.70 -13.83 15.92
CA GLY A 300 -12.08 -15.00 15.11
C GLY A 300 -12.09 -14.77 13.58
N GLY A 301 -11.60 -13.64 13.09
CA GLY A 301 -11.72 -13.26 11.68
C GLY A 301 -13.14 -12.84 11.26
N LYS A 302 -13.97 -12.35 12.19
CA LYS A 302 -15.39 -11.97 11.98
C LYS A 302 -15.68 -11.20 10.67
N PHE A 303 -14.80 -10.29 10.26
CA PHE A 303 -14.96 -9.42 9.09
C PHE A 303 -14.21 -9.94 7.83
N SER A 304 -13.73 -11.18 7.81
CA SER A 304 -12.95 -11.73 6.68
C SER A 304 -13.73 -11.73 5.36
N ASN A 305 -15.05 -11.70 5.41
CA ASN A 305 -15.89 -11.50 4.22
C ASN A 305 -15.84 -10.07 3.68
N ASN A 306 -15.67 -9.08 4.56
CA ASN A 306 -15.56 -7.65 4.25
C ASN A 306 -14.10 -7.23 3.97
N ARG A 307 -13.32 -8.12 3.34
CA ARG A 307 -11.90 -7.94 2.98
C ARG A 307 -11.58 -8.64 1.67
N PHE A 308 -10.60 -8.14 0.92
CA PHE A 308 -9.92 -8.84 -0.17
C PHE A 308 -8.41 -8.67 0.05
N VAL A 309 -7.80 -9.58 0.81
CA VAL A 309 -6.45 -9.37 1.40
C VAL A 309 -5.30 -9.48 0.39
N ASP A 310 -5.62 -9.81 -0.86
CA ASP A 310 -4.71 -9.78 -2.01
C ASP A 310 -4.50 -8.37 -2.59
N LYS A 311 -5.19 -7.35 -2.07
CA LYS A 311 -5.08 -5.97 -2.55
C LYS A 311 -3.90 -5.24 -1.87
N PRO A 312 -2.99 -4.60 -2.62
CA PRO A 312 -1.87 -3.85 -2.06
C PRO A 312 -2.28 -2.72 -1.11
N ALA A 313 -3.45 -2.10 -1.33
CA ALA A 313 -4.06 -1.13 -0.44
C ALA A 313 -5.56 -1.42 -0.24
N GLN A 314 -5.95 -1.63 1.01
CA GLN A 314 -7.35 -1.76 1.44
C GLN A 314 -7.59 -0.92 2.69
N PHE A 315 -8.36 0.15 2.55
CA PHE A 315 -8.78 0.99 3.66
C PHE A 315 -9.96 0.35 4.39
N ILE A 316 -9.94 0.37 5.72
CA ILE A 316 -11.02 -0.14 6.57
C ILE A 316 -11.59 1.05 7.33
N CYS A 317 -12.88 1.32 7.15
CA CYS A 317 -13.59 2.46 7.73
C CYS A 317 -14.74 1.95 8.63
N TRP A 318 -14.84 2.51 9.84
CA TRP A 318 -15.92 2.20 10.79
C TRP A 318 -16.38 3.45 11.54
N THR A 319 -17.59 3.41 12.08
CA THR A 319 -18.07 4.39 13.07
C THR A 319 -17.74 3.86 14.47
N ASP A 320 -17.03 4.66 15.25
CA ASP A 320 -16.71 4.36 16.64
C ASP A 320 -17.97 4.48 17.51
N GLN A 321 -18.39 3.39 18.17
CA GLN A 321 -19.65 3.36 18.92
C GLN A 321 -19.67 4.33 20.12
N SER A 322 -18.51 4.59 20.74
CA SER A 322 -18.42 5.43 21.95
C SER A 322 -18.61 6.93 21.65
N SER A 323 -18.16 7.35 20.47
CA SER A 323 -18.13 8.77 20.06
C SER A 323 -19.06 9.11 18.90
N ASN A 324 -19.63 8.10 18.22
CA ASN A 324 -20.39 8.23 16.98
C ASN A 324 -19.62 9.00 15.88
N THR A 325 -18.30 8.80 15.80
CA THR A 325 -17.43 9.45 14.80
C THR A 325 -16.64 8.43 13.99
N ALA A 326 -16.29 8.76 12.75
CA ALA A 326 -15.52 7.88 11.89
C ALA A 326 -14.11 7.60 12.42
N ARG A 327 -13.62 6.40 12.10
CA ARG A 327 -12.25 5.93 12.32
C ARG A 327 -11.83 5.10 11.12
N GLY A 328 -10.52 4.91 10.97
CA GLY A 328 -10.01 4.01 9.96
C GLY A 328 -8.61 3.49 10.18
N GLY A 329 -8.19 2.74 9.17
CA GLY A 329 -6.84 2.23 9.00
C GLY A 329 -6.71 1.60 7.61
N LEU A 330 -5.59 0.95 7.38
CA LEU A 330 -5.31 0.21 6.15
C LEU A 330 -4.75 -1.17 6.51
N ILE A 331 -5.10 -2.18 5.71
CA ILE A 331 -4.34 -3.43 5.58
C ILE A 331 -3.73 -3.46 4.17
N GLY A 332 -2.46 -3.87 4.07
CA GLY A 332 -1.70 -3.88 2.81
C GLY A 332 -1.05 -5.24 2.55
N GLU A 333 -1.02 -5.64 1.28
CA GLU A 333 -0.30 -6.82 0.79
C GLU A 333 1.14 -6.41 0.42
N HIS A 334 2.13 -7.11 0.98
CA HIS A 334 3.54 -6.69 0.99
C HIS A 334 4.36 -7.21 -0.21
N SER A 335 3.84 -8.17 -0.99
CA SER A 335 4.68 -9.05 -1.83
C SER A 335 5.40 -8.38 -3.01
N ALA A 336 4.95 -7.21 -3.45
CA ALA A 336 5.55 -6.44 -4.55
C ALA A 336 5.96 -5.01 -4.17
N MET A 337 5.75 -4.60 -2.91
CA MET A 337 6.02 -3.25 -2.44
C MET A 337 6.21 -3.21 -0.92
N ASP A 338 7.33 -2.62 -0.49
CA ASP A 338 7.62 -2.39 0.93
C ASP A 338 6.64 -1.38 1.56
N GLY A 339 6.53 -1.40 2.89
CA GLY A 339 5.59 -0.51 3.61
C GLY A 339 5.84 0.99 3.42
N THR A 340 7.08 1.43 3.17
CA THR A 340 7.44 2.88 3.13
C THR A 340 6.62 3.70 2.11
N PRO A 341 6.47 3.29 0.84
CA PRO A 341 5.49 3.88 -0.08
C PRO A 341 4.06 4.01 0.47
N ILE A 342 3.57 3.01 1.19
CA ILE A 342 2.22 3.03 1.77
C ILE A 342 2.15 3.95 3.01
N VAL A 343 3.24 4.14 3.75
CA VAL A 343 3.32 5.17 4.82
C VAL A 343 3.10 6.56 4.20
N ARG A 344 3.91 6.95 3.20
CA ARG A 344 3.79 8.26 2.52
C ARG A 344 2.42 8.47 1.89
N PHE A 345 1.83 7.42 1.33
CA PHE A 345 0.47 7.42 0.78
C PHE A 345 -0.60 7.67 1.87
N CYS A 346 -0.50 7.00 3.02
CA CYS A 346 -1.40 7.23 4.16
C CYS A 346 -1.22 8.63 4.76
N GLU A 347 0.02 9.10 4.92
CA GLU A 347 0.34 10.45 5.41
C GLU A 347 -0.27 11.52 4.50
N PHE A 348 -0.10 11.40 3.17
CA PHE A 348 -0.72 12.32 2.22
C PHE A 348 -2.25 12.37 2.35
N ILE A 349 -2.92 11.23 2.53
CA ILE A 349 -4.38 11.18 2.68
C ILE A 349 -4.80 11.89 3.97
N LEU A 350 -4.20 11.52 5.11
CA LEU A 350 -4.56 12.07 6.42
C LEU A 350 -4.25 13.56 6.51
N GLU A 351 -3.09 14.01 6.03
CA GLU A 351 -2.75 15.44 5.97
C GLU A 351 -3.76 16.25 5.13
N ASN A 352 -4.22 15.73 3.99
CA ASN A 352 -5.17 16.47 3.16
C ASN A 352 -6.60 16.46 3.72
N ILE A 353 -6.97 15.45 4.50
CA ILE A 353 -8.19 15.48 5.32
C ILE A 353 -8.11 16.63 6.34
N GLU A 354 -7.06 16.68 7.16
CA GLU A 354 -6.91 17.73 8.19
C GLU A 354 -6.79 19.14 7.58
N LYS A 355 -6.03 19.30 6.48
CA LYS A 355 -5.93 20.57 5.73
C LYS A 355 -7.25 21.01 5.11
N PHE A 356 -8.21 20.11 4.88
CA PHE A 356 -9.55 20.46 4.44
C PHE A 356 -10.43 20.87 5.62
N LEU A 357 -10.38 20.14 6.73
CA LEU A 357 -11.15 20.41 7.95
C LEU A 357 -10.83 21.82 8.51
N HIS A 358 -9.57 22.19 8.65
CA HIS A 358 -9.20 23.51 9.17
C HIS A 358 -9.60 24.68 8.24
N ARG A 359 -9.77 24.47 6.93
CA ARG A 359 -10.32 25.50 6.01
C ARG A 359 -11.82 25.74 6.19
N LEU A 360 -12.52 24.88 6.94
CA LEU A 360 -13.90 25.11 7.38
C LEU A 360 -13.98 25.83 8.74
N GLU A 361 -12.87 25.86 9.48
CA GLU A 361 -12.72 26.60 10.75
C GLU A 361 -12.19 28.02 10.57
N GLU A 362 -11.38 28.29 9.54
CA GLU A 362 -11.07 29.66 9.13
C GLU A 362 -12.40 30.37 8.80
N PRO A 363 -12.80 31.41 9.56
CA PRO A 363 -14.05 32.10 9.29
C PRO A 363 -13.97 32.72 7.90
N VAL A 364 -15.02 32.54 7.09
CA VAL A 364 -15.11 33.12 5.75
C VAL A 364 -15.14 34.65 5.87
N ASP A 365 -13.97 35.26 5.85
CA ASP A 365 -13.80 36.69 6.08
C ASP A 365 -14.27 37.48 4.86
N ARG A 366 -15.57 37.83 4.90
CA ARG A 366 -16.25 38.67 3.91
C ARG A 366 -15.76 40.12 3.92
N SER A 367 -14.77 40.50 4.73
CA SER A 367 -14.14 41.82 4.76
C SER A 367 -12.84 41.94 3.96
N ILE A 368 -12.22 40.84 3.51
CA ILE A 368 -10.99 40.86 2.66
C ILE A 368 -11.32 41.23 1.19
N ALA A 369 -12.20 42.20 1.00
CA ALA A 369 -12.32 42.97 -0.23
C ALA A 369 -11.37 44.18 -0.25
N ASN A 370 -11.03 44.76 0.92
CA ASN A 370 -10.20 45.98 1.00
C ASN A 370 -9.45 46.12 2.34
N ALA A 371 -8.13 45.91 2.34
CA ALA A 371 -7.16 46.66 3.16
C ALA A 371 -5.71 46.34 2.74
N ARG A 372 -4.81 47.33 2.83
CA ARG A 372 -3.35 47.11 2.78
C ARG A 372 -2.76 47.21 4.19
N THR A 373 -1.67 46.49 4.41
CA THR A 373 -0.83 46.60 5.61
C THR A 373 -0.08 47.93 5.66
N ASP A 374 0.14 48.46 6.85
CA ASP A 374 1.44 49.02 7.22
C ASP A 374 1.82 48.60 8.65
N ASN A 375 3.11 48.67 9.00
CA ASN A 375 3.68 48.22 10.29
C ASN A 375 4.49 49.33 10.96
N SER A 376 4.38 49.44 12.28
CA SER A 376 5.32 50.22 13.09
C SER A 376 5.75 49.46 14.35
N MET A 377 7.07 49.34 14.53
CA MET A 377 7.76 48.86 15.76
C MET A 377 7.61 47.33 16.06
N PRO A 378 8.50 46.73 16.90
CA PRO A 378 9.77 46.23 16.34
C PRO A 378 10.04 44.74 16.63
N LEU A 379 11.09 44.21 16.01
CA LEU A 379 11.49 42.80 16.14
C LEU A 379 12.22 42.53 17.46
N HIS A 380 11.65 41.66 18.29
CA HIS A 380 12.43 40.54 18.81
C HIS A 380 12.32 39.38 17.79
N GLN A 381 13.37 38.56 17.60
CA GLN A 381 13.31 37.44 16.64
C GLN A 381 12.32 36.37 17.14
N LYS A 382 11.49 35.68 16.32
CA LYS A 382 11.53 35.26 14.89
C LYS A 382 12.43 34.05 14.58
N MET A 383 11.87 32.86 14.75
CA MET A 383 12.14 31.66 13.93
C MET A 383 10.81 31.30 13.23
N MET A 384 10.50 31.82 12.04
CA MET A 384 11.01 31.45 10.70
C MET A 384 10.32 30.24 10.04
N MET A 385 9.07 30.45 9.60
CA MET A 385 8.69 30.05 8.24
C MET A 385 9.35 31.01 7.23
N LYS A 386 9.69 30.55 6.01
CA LYS A 386 9.54 31.34 4.75
C LYS A 386 9.91 30.65 3.43
N SER A 387 8.98 30.71 2.47
CA SER A 387 9.11 31.36 1.14
C SER A 387 7.68 31.65 0.65
N LYS A 388 7.29 32.84 0.15
CA LYS A 388 7.77 33.68 -0.98
C LYS A 388 7.56 32.97 -2.33
N TYR A 389 7.12 33.58 -3.46
CA TYR A 389 7.06 34.98 -3.97
C TYR A 389 5.75 35.16 -4.83
N ILE A 390 5.30 36.29 -5.46
CA ILE A 390 5.71 37.71 -5.61
C ILE A 390 4.51 38.64 -6.01
N VAL A 391 4.54 39.94 -5.62
CA VAL A 391 4.23 41.24 -6.33
C VAL A 391 3.27 41.24 -7.58
N LYS A 392 2.34 42.19 -7.84
CA LYS A 392 2.31 43.69 -7.74
C LYS A 392 0.88 44.28 -7.75
N THR A 393 0.71 45.55 -7.34
CA THR A 393 -0.40 46.43 -7.81
C THR A 393 0.01 47.90 -7.80
N ILE A 394 -0.27 48.64 -8.89
CA ILE A 394 -0.03 50.09 -9.03
C ILE A 394 -1.37 50.81 -8.83
N GLN A 395 -1.35 52.01 -8.24
CA GLN A 395 -2.51 52.89 -8.13
C GLN A 395 -2.42 54.07 -9.08
N SER A 396 -3.58 54.44 -9.62
CA SER A 396 -4.02 55.82 -9.82
C SER A 396 -5.43 55.89 -9.28
#